data_AF-X1NTQ5-F1
#
_entry.id   AF-X1NTQ5-F1
#
_cell.length_a   1.000
_cell.length_b   1.000
_cell.length_c   1.000
_cell.angle_alpha   90.00
_cell.angle_beta   90.00
_cell.angle_gamma   90.00
#
_symmetry.space_group_name_H-M   'P 1'
#
loop_
_entity.id
_entity.type
_entity.pdbx_description
1 polymer ?
#
loop_
_entity_poly.entity_id
_entity_poly.type
_entity_poly.pdbx_seq_one_letter_code
_entity_poly.pdbx_strand_id
1 'polypeptide(L)'
;PIPAVEVIDPFREVAALESQGADQKWAYFSQEFSKCIRCYACREACPLCYCPECFVDQTQPSWFGKTNDLSDTLIFHVVRALHLAGRCVDCGACSRACPMGIDLRALNRKMIKDVWERYGYRAGLDLAAIPPLSTFKLDDPQEFIK
;
A
#
# COMPACT_ATOMS: atom_id res chain seq x y z
N PRO A 1 -13.53 12.31 35.08
CA PRO A 1 -13.37 10.99 34.40
C PRO A 1 -13.20 11.20 32.89
N ILE A 2 -12.08 10.75 32.33
CA ILE A 2 -11.91 10.75 30.87
C ILE A 2 -12.89 9.70 30.31
N PRO A 3 -13.76 10.06 29.35
CA PRO A 3 -14.70 9.10 28.78
C PRO A 3 -13.95 7.92 28.16
N ALA A 4 -14.51 6.71 28.27
CA ALA A 4 -13.94 5.53 27.65
C ALA A 4 -13.76 5.77 26.16
N VAL A 5 -12.53 5.61 25.66
CA VAL A 5 -12.23 5.70 24.23
C VAL A 5 -12.84 4.46 23.59
N GLU A 6 -13.77 4.66 22.67
CA GLU A 6 -14.31 3.59 21.85
C GLU A 6 -13.15 2.92 21.09
N VAL A 7 -12.94 1.63 21.34
CA VAL A 7 -11.89 0.86 20.66
C VAL A 7 -12.36 0.57 19.24
N ILE A 8 -12.03 1.48 18.33
CA ILE A 8 -12.33 1.33 16.90
C ILE A 8 -11.33 0.35 16.30
N ASP A 9 -11.81 -0.69 15.63
CA ASP A 9 -10.97 -1.59 14.83
C ASP A 9 -10.14 -0.79 13.81
N PRO A 10 -8.80 -0.81 13.89
CA PRO A 10 -7.93 -0.08 12.98
C PRO A 10 -8.01 -0.59 11.52
N PHE A 11 -8.71 -1.67 11.22
CA PHE A 11 -8.89 -2.17 9.87
C PHE A 11 -10.35 -2.17 9.39
N ARG A 12 -11.27 -1.49 10.07
CA ARG A 12 -12.71 -1.45 9.70
C ARG A 12 -12.97 -1.08 8.23
N GLU A 13 -12.22 -0.12 7.69
CA GLU A 13 -12.35 0.34 6.29
C GLU A 13 -11.84 -0.74 5.32
N VAL A 14 -10.74 -1.41 5.69
CA VAL A 14 -10.17 -2.51 4.91
C VAL A 14 -11.14 -3.70 4.90
N ALA A 15 -11.68 -4.08 6.06
CA ALA A 15 -12.66 -5.16 6.17
C ALA A 15 -13.92 -4.90 5.34
N ALA A 16 -14.41 -3.65 5.34
CA ALA A 16 -15.53 -3.25 4.51
C ALA A 16 -15.22 -3.40 3.01
N LEU A 17 -14.03 -3.02 2.55
CA LEU A 17 -13.59 -3.24 1.16
C LEU A 17 -13.39 -4.73 0.85
N GLU A 18 -12.80 -5.50 1.75
CA GLU A 18 -12.55 -6.94 1.58
C GLU A 18 -13.85 -7.74 1.37
N SER A 19 -14.91 -7.37 2.09
CA SER A 19 -16.24 -8.00 1.99
C SER A 19 -16.94 -7.78 0.65
N GLN A 20 -16.46 -6.85 -0.18
CA GLN A 20 -17.02 -6.61 -1.51
C GLN A 20 -16.55 -7.66 -2.51
N GLY A 21 -17.36 -7.84 -3.56
CA GLY A 21 -17.02 -8.70 -4.71
C GLY A 21 -15.78 -8.21 -5.45
N ALA A 22 -15.15 -9.08 -6.24
CA ALA A 22 -13.97 -8.74 -7.04
C ALA A 22 -14.23 -7.54 -7.97
N ASP A 23 -15.37 -7.54 -8.68
CA ASP A 23 -15.75 -6.46 -9.59
C ASP A 23 -16.00 -5.13 -8.87
N GLN A 24 -16.56 -5.18 -7.66
CA GLN A 24 -16.79 -3.99 -6.83
C GLN A 24 -15.47 -3.39 -6.35
N LYS A 25 -14.54 -4.23 -5.87
CA LYS A 25 -13.18 -3.80 -5.50
C LYS A 25 -12.44 -3.23 -6.71
N TRP A 26 -12.54 -3.88 -7.87
CA TRP A 26 -11.95 -3.40 -9.11
C TRP A 26 -12.51 -2.04 -9.51
N ALA A 27 -13.84 -1.87 -9.48
CA ALA A 27 -14.49 -0.61 -9.76
C ALA A 27 -14.06 0.50 -8.79
N TYR A 28 -14.00 0.20 -7.48
CA TYR A 28 -13.53 1.12 -6.45
C TYR A 28 -12.13 1.64 -6.76
N PHE A 29 -11.15 0.76 -6.94
CA PHE A 29 -9.76 1.18 -7.20
C PHE A 29 -9.59 1.82 -8.57
N SER A 30 -10.31 1.35 -9.59
CA SER A 30 -10.28 1.95 -10.92
C SER A 30 -10.80 3.39 -10.89
N GLN A 31 -11.94 3.61 -10.23
CA GLN A 31 -12.51 4.95 -10.06
C GLN A 31 -11.56 5.85 -9.25
N GLU A 32 -11.04 5.35 -8.13
CA GLU A 32 -10.19 6.13 -7.24
C GLU A 32 -8.87 6.53 -7.92
N PHE A 33 -8.23 5.60 -8.64
CA PHE A 33 -6.94 5.84 -9.28
C PHE A 33 -7.05 6.48 -10.67
N SER A 34 -8.21 6.48 -11.32
CA SER A 34 -8.45 7.25 -12.55
C SER A 34 -8.22 8.76 -12.39
N LYS A 35 -8.30 9.27 -11.15
CA LYS A 35 -8.01 10.67 -10.82
C LYS A 35 -6.52 11.01 -10.86
N CYS A 36 -5.64 10.01 -10.96
CA CYS A 36 -4.20 10.19 -10.82
C CYS A 36 -3.59 10.87 -12.06
N ILE A 37 -2.99 12.03 -11.84
CA ILE A 37 -2.26 12.79 -12.88
C ILE A 37 -0.76 12.47 -12.92
N ARG A 38 -0.33 11.44 -12.17
CA ARG A 38 1.08 11.01 -12.04
C ARG A 38 2.09 12.13 -11.75
N CYS A 39 1.71 13.09 -10.91
CA CYS A 39 2.61 14.14 -10.44
C CYS A 39 3.69 13.65 -9.46
N TYR A 40 3.58 12.40 -8.99
CA TYR A 40 4.50 11.76 -8.03
C TYR A 40 4.66 12.45 -6.66
N ALA A 41 3.87 13.48 -6.34
CA ALA A 41 3.91 14.13 -5.02
C ALA A 41 3.78 13.14 -3.84
N CYS A 42 2.98 12.09 -4.02
CA CYS A 42 2.81 11.04 -3.01
C CYS A 42 4.02 10.12 -2.82
N ARG A 43 4.89 10.00 -3.83
CA ARG A 43 6.18 9.32 -3.75
C ARG A 43 7.17 10.21 -3.01
N GLU A 44 7.30 11.47 -3.44
CA GLU A 44 8.24 12.43 -2.85
C GLU A 44 7.95 12.73 -1.38
N ALA A 45 6.67 12.74 -0.98
CA ALA A 45 6.28 12.93 0.42
C ALA A 45 6.48 11.68 1.30
N CYS A 46 6.79 10.51 0.72
CA CYS A 46 6.88 9.27 1.48
C CYS A 46 8.32 9.01 1.95
N PRO A 47 8.58 8.93 3.27
CA PRO A 47 9.93 8.70 3.79
C PRO A 47 10.48 7.30 3.48
N LEU A 48 9.67 6.42 2.90
CA LEU A 48 10.03 5.04 2.57
C LEU A 48 10.27 4.84 1.06
N CYS A 49 10.04 5.87 0.25
CA CYS A 49 10.32 5.88 -1.18
C CYS A 49 11.73 6.44 -1.45
N TYR A 50 12.77 5.77 -0.94
CA TYR A 50 14.17 6.20 -1.04
C TYR A 50 15.05 5.27 -1.91
N CYS A 51 14.45 4.40 -2.73
CA CYS A 51 15.20 3.50 -3.58
C CYS A 51 16.16 4.28 -4.51
N PRO A 52 17.44 3.87 -4.65
CA PRO A 52 18.38 4.52 -5.56
C PRO A 52 17.90 4.52 -7.01
N GLU A 53 17.23 3.44 -7.40
CA GLU A 53 16.61 3.27 -8.72
C GLU A 53 15.12 2.98 -8.54
N CYS A 54 14.27 3.73 -9.24
CA CYS A 54 12.82 3.58 -9.18
C CYS A 54 12.25 3.18 -10.55
N PHE A 55 11.32 2.23 -10.55
CA PHE A 55 10.61 1.81 -11.77
C PHE A 55 9.88 2.96 -12.49
N VAL A 56 9.54 4.03 -11.75
CA VAL A 56 8.97 5.27 -12.30
C VAL A 56 9.97 5.98 -13.22
N ASP A 57 11.23 6.02 -12.81
CA ASP A 57 12.28 6.76 -13.50
C ASP A 57 12.92 5.91 -14.61
N GLN A 58 12.91 4.58 -14.46
CA GLN A 58 13.50 3.64 -15.42
C GLN A 58 12.88 3.75 -16.82
N THR A 59 13.69 4.03 -17.83
CA THR A 59 13.27 4.13 -19.24
C THR A 59 13.69 2.91 -20.07
N GLN A 60 14.65 2.12 -19.56
CA GLN A 60 15.14 0.92 -20.24
C GLN A 60 15.40 -0.22 -19.24
N PRO A 61 14.88 -1.42 -19.52
CA PRO A 61 13.70 -1.70 -20.37
C PRO A 61 12.43 -0.94 -19.90
N SER A 62 11.57 -0.54 -20.84
CA SER A 62 10.31 0.16 -20.54
C SER A 62 9.18 -0.82 -20.22
N TRP A 63 9.29 -1.57 -19.11
CA TRP A 63 8.26 -2.54 -18.70
C TRP A 63 6.93 -1.89 -18.28
N PHE A 64 6.97 -0.64 -17.81
CA PHE A 64 5.82 0.08 -17.29
C PHE A 64 5.54 1.32 -18.13
N GLY A 65 4.29 1.52 -18.51
CA GLY A 65 3.86 2.71 -19.20
C GLY A 65 3.98 3.96 -18.32
N LYS A 66 4.20 5.10 -18.96
CA LYS A 66 4.42 6.41 -18.31
C LYS A 66 3.28 7.41 -18.57
N THR A 67 2.14 6.95 -19.07
CA THR A 67 0.98 7.79 -19.38
C THR A 67 0.03 7.89 -18.19
N ASN A 68 -1.02 8.69 -18.32
CA ASN A 68 -2.13 8.76 -17.36
C ASN A 68 -3.27 7.79 -17.71
N ASP A 69 -3.03 6.82 -18.60
CA ASP A 69 -4.01 5.77 -18.88
C ASP A 69 -4.30 4.97 -17.62
N LEU A 70 -5.50 4.42 -17.53
CA LEU A 70 -5.95 3.72 -16.32
C LEU A 70 -5.04 2.53 -15.99
N SER A 71 -4.58 1.77 -16.99
CA SER A 71 -3.62 0.66 -16.79
C SER A 71 -2.32 1.12 -16.13
N ASP A 72 -1.81 2.27 -16.56
CA ASP A 72 -0.54 2.84 -16.15
C ASP A 72 -0.61 3.44 -14.74
N THR A 73 -1.73 4.10 -14.41
CA THR A 73 -1.98 4.60 -13.06
C THR A 73 -2.23 3.47 -12.07
N LEU A 74 -3.00 2.44 -12.46
CA LEU A 74 -3.24 1.26 -11.64
C LEU A 74 -1.94 0.53 -11.29
N ILE A 75 -1.09 0.25 -12.29
CA ILE A 75 0.15 -0.49 -12.04
C ILE A 75 1.11 0.32 -11.15
N PHE A 76 1.17 1.65 -11.30
CA PHE A 76 1.94 2.51 -10.38
C PHE A 76 1.49 2.33 -8.93
N HIS A 77 0.18 2.37 -8.66
CA HIS A 77 -0.35 2.25 -7.30
C HIS A 77 -0.16 0.84 -6.73
N VAL A 78 -0.33 -0.22 -7.54
CA VAL A 78 -0.11 -1.61 -7.12
C VAL A 78 1.35 -1.88 -6.78
N VAL A 79 2.28 -1.54 -7.68
CA VAL A 79 3.72 -1.75 -7.47
C VAL A 79 4.20 -0.93 -6.26
N ARG A 80 3.75 0.31 -6.12
CA ARG A 80 4.09 1.14 -4.96
C ARG A 80 3.58 0.53 -3.66
N ALA A 81 2.36 0.01 -3.61
CA ALA A 81 1.83 -0.66 -2.41
C ALA A 81 2.64 -1.91 -2.06
N LEU A 82 3.03 -2.70 -3.06
CA LEU A 82 3.90 -3.86 -2.87
C LEU A 82 5.28 -3.47 -2.29
N HIS A 83 5.92 -2.43 -2.82
CA HIS A 83 7.21 -1.93 -2.30
C HIS A 83 7.13 -1.35 -0.88
N LEU A 84 5.93 -0.99 -0.42
CA LEU A 84 5.66 -0.47 0.91
C LEU A 84 5.14 -1.53 1.89
N ALA A 85 4.82 -2.74 1.41
CA ALA A 85 4.35 -3.83 2.26
C ALA A 85 5.39 -4.17 3.33
N GLY A 86 4.96 -4.17 4.59
CA GLY A 86 5.85 -4.38 5.74
C GLY A 86 6.79 -3.20 6.03
N ARG A 87 6.62 -2.05 5.37
CA ARG A 87 7.41 -0.83 5.62
C ARG A 87 6.53 0.34 6.01
N CYS A 88 5.32 0.45 5.44
CA CYS A 88 4.38 1.52 5.71
C CYS A 88 3.94 1.56 7.18
N VAL A 89 4.08 2.73 7.81
CA VAL A 89 3.63 3.01 9.19
C VAL A 89 2.32 3.81 9.25
N ASP A 90 1.61 3.90 8.13
CA ASP A 90 0.34 4.61 7.99
C ASP A 90 0.35 6.11 8.40
N CYS A 91 1.46 6.83 8.15
CA CYS A 91 1.61 8.24 8.53
C CYS A 91 0.73 9.23 7.73
N GLY A 92 0.09 8.76 6.65
CA GLY A 92 -0.80 9.56 5.80
C GLY A 92 -0.15 10.67 4.97
N ALA A 93 1.18 10.79 4.96
CA ALA A 93 1.88 11.84 4.21
C ALA A 93 1.55 11.81 2.70
N CYS A 94 1.42 10.62 2.13
CA CYS A 94 1.09 10.44 0.72
C CYS A 94 -0.30 10.96 0.35
N SER A 95 -1.34 10.67 1.15
CA SER A 95 -2.69 11.19 0.91
C SER A 95 -2.75 12.71 1.10
N ARG A 96 -2.08 13.26 2.13
CA ARG A 96 -2.01 14.72 2.35
C ARG A 96 -1.31 15.47 1.20
N ALA A 97 -0.32 14.84 0.57
CA ALA A 97 0.41 15.45 -0.54
C ALA A 97 -0.33 15.34 -1.88
N CYS A 98 -1.39 14.53 -1.99
CA CYS A 98 -2.07 14.32 -3.26
C CYS A 98 -2.95 15.51 -3.63
N PRO A 99 -2.67 16.24 -4.74
CA PRO A 99 -3.50 17.37 -5.15
C PRO A 99 -4.89 16.94 -5.66
N MET A 100 -5.06 15.66 -5.99
CA MET A 100 -6.30 15.08 -6.52
C MET A 100 -7.16 14.43 -5.43
N GLY A 101 -6.73 14.50 -4.15
CA GLY A 101 -7.47 13.90 -3.04
C GLY A 101 -7.61 12.37 -3.14
N ILE A 102 -6.64 11.68 -3.75
CA ILE A 102 -6.66 10.21 -3.88
C ILE A 102 -6.38 9.58 -2.52
N ASP A 103 -7.23 8.64 -2.10
CA ASP A 103 -6.97 7.84 -0.91
C ASP A 103 -5.93 6.74 -1.19
N LEU A 104 -4.67 7.11 -1.05
CA LEU A 104 -3.54 6.19 -1.17
C LEU A 104 -3.43 5.23 0.02
N ARG A 105 -4.15 5.47 1.12
CA ARG A 105 -4.11 4.61 2.31
C ARG A 105 -4.96 3.37 2.13
N ALA A 106 -6.02 3.39 1.31
CA ALA A 106 -6.88 2.24 1.07
C ALA A 106 -6.09 0.95 0.75
N LEU A 107 -5.15 1.02 -0.21
CA LEU A 107 -4.33 -0.13 -0.58
C LEU A 107 -3.19 -0.41 0.42
N ASN A 108 -2.55 0.63 0.96
CA ASN A 108 -1.45 0.45 1.91
C ASN A 108 -1.92 -0.13 3.26
N ARG A 109 -3.10 0.25 3.75
CA ARG A 109 -3.69 -0.31 4.97
C ARG A 109 -4.05 -1.79 4.79
N LYS A 110 -4.50 -2.18 3.59
CA LYS A 110 -4.66 -3.59 3.24
C LYS A 110 -3.34 -4.35 3.34
N MET A 111 -2.25 -3.81 2.77
CA MET A 111 -0.92 -4.43 2.90
C MET A 111 -0.44 -4.51 4.36
N ILE A 112 -0.72 -3.49 5.19
CA ILE A 112 -0.40 -3.52 6.63
C ILE A 112 -1.20 -4.63 7.33
N LYS A 113 -2.50 -4.75 7.04
CA LYS A 113 -3.35 -5.82 7.60
C LYS A 113 -2.82 -7.20 7.23
N ASP A 114 -2.52 -7.42 5.94
CA ASP A 114 -2.01 -8.71 5.46
C ASP A 114 -0.68 -9.08 6.12
N VAL A 115 0.22 -8.11 6.24
CA VAL A 115 1.52 -8.34 6.88
C VAL A 115 1.36 -8.67 8.37
N TRP A 116 0.42 -8.01 9.05
CA TRP A 116 0.10 -8.30 10.43
C TRP A 116 -0.51 -9.70 10.59
N GLU A 117 -1.54 -10.03 9.82
CA GLU A 117 -2.27 -11.30 9.93
C GLU A 117 -1.40 -12.50 9.55
N ARG A 118 -0.52 -12.36 8.55
CA ARG A 118 0.31 -13.47 8.05
C ARG A 118 1.62 -13.64 8.81
N TYR A 119 2.24 -12.55 9.27
CA TYR A 119 3.60 -12.59 9.81
C TYR A 119 3.72 -12.03 11.24
N GLY A 120 2.63 -11.54 11.83
CA GLY A 120 2.65 -10.89 13.15
C GLY A 120 3.52 -9.63 13.19
N TYR A 121 3.81 -9.03 12.03
CA TYR A 121 4.77 -7.93 11.91
C TYR A 121 4.06 -6.57 11.81
N ARG A 122 4.58 -5.56 12.50
CA ARG A 122 4.18 -4.15 12.36
C ARG A 122 5.41 -3.28 12.15
N ALA A 123 5.40 -2.53 11.06
CA ALA A 123 6.47 -1.60 10.75
C ALA A 123 6.60 -0.53 11.85
N GLY A 124 7.84 -0.22 12.23
CA GLY A 124 8.16 0.88 13.14
C GLY A 124 7.94 0.61 14.63
N LEU A 125 7.52 -0.60 15.05
CA LEU A 125 7.37 -0.93 16.47
C LEU A 125 8.62 -1.54 17.12
N ASP A 126 9.45 -2.23 16.34
CA ASP A 126 10.70 -2.83 16.80
C ASP A 126 11.80 -2.57 15.76
N LEU A 127 12.90 -1.95 16.19
CA LEU A 127 14.04 -1.62 15.34
C LEU A 127 14.94 -2.82 15.04
N ALA A 128 14.89 -3.87 15.86
CA ALA A 128 15.64 -5.11 15.66
C ALA A 128 14.88 -6.10 14.77
N ALA A 129 13.56 -5.95 14.61
CA ALA A 129 12.74 -6.84 13.80
C ALA A 129 13.00 -6.65 12.29
N ILE A 130 13.35 -7.75 11.62
CA ILE A 130 13.55 -7.77 10.17
C ILE A 130 12.18 -7.86 9.47
N PRO A 131 11.88 -7.00 8.47
CA PRO A 131 10.62 -7.05 7.72
C PRO A 131 10.39 -8.40 7.01
N PRO A 132 9.13 -8.88 6.88
CA PRO A 132 8.83 -10.20 6.29
C PRO A 132 9.29 -10.37 4.84
N LEU A 133 9.35 -9.30 4.05
CA LEU A 133 9.83 -9.35 2.65
C LEU A 133 11.36 -9.30 2.52
N SER A 134 12.08 -9.27 3.64
CA SER A 134 13.55 -9.26 3.71
C SER A 134 14.08 -10.44 4.53
N THR A 135 13.23 -11.40 4.88
CA THR A 135 13.58 -12.60 5.63
C THR A 135 12.75 -13.78 5.14
N PHE A 136 13.07 -14.97 5.63
CA PHE A 136 12.35 -16.20 5.34
C PHE A 136 12.28 -17.03 6.62
N LYS A 137 11.10 -17.58 6.93
CA LYS A 137 10.94 -18.55 8.02
C LYS A 137 10.27 -19.82 7.51
N LEU A 138 10.71 -20.97 8.02
CA LEU A 138 10.17 -22.28 7.63
C LEU A 138 8.70 -22.46 8.02
N ASP A 139 8.22 -21.72 9.01
CA ASP A 139 6.85 -21.73 9.52
C ASP A 139 5.97 -20.60 8.95
N ASP A 140 6.45 -19.83 7.97
CA ASP A 140 5.63 -18.83 7.28
C ASP A 140 4.44 -19.50 6.56
N PRO A 141 3.23 -18.89 6.51
CA PRO A 141 2.07 -19.52 5.88
C PRO A 141 2.27 -19.89 4.39
N GLN A 142 2.09 -21.17 4.04
CA GLN A 142 2.28 -21.71 2.68
C GLN A 142 0.99 -22.21 2.01
N GLU A 143 -0.15 -21.56 2.25
CA GLU A 143 -1.49 -21.99 1.79
C GLU A 143 -1.62 -22.17 0.26
N PHE A 144 -0.70 -21.57 -0.51
CA PHE A 144 -0.67 -21.59 -1.97
C PHE A 144 0.21 -22.70 -2.58
N ILE A 145 1.07 -23.34 -1.78
CA ILE A 145 1.89 -24.48 -2.23
C ILE A 145 1.04 -25.74 -2.03
N LYS A 146 0.59 -26.34 -3.14
CA LYS A 146 -0.15 -27.59 -3.17
C LYS A 146 0.69 -28.72 -3.74
#